data_AF-A0A921B6P3-F1
#
_entry.id   AF-A0A921B6P3-F1
#
_cell.length_a   1.000
_cell.length_b   1.000
_cell.length_c   1.000
_cell.angle_alpha   90.00
_cell.angle_beta   90.00
_cell.angle_gamma   90.00
#
_symmetry.space_group_name_H-M   'P 1'
#
loop_
_entity.id
_entity.type
_entity.pdbx_description
1 polymer ?
#
loop_
_entity_poly.entity_id
_entity_poly.type
_entity_poly.pdbx_seq_one_letter_code
_entity_poly.pdbx_strand_id
1 'polypeptide(L)'
;MNNATSGPLTRTVRDAGEALKILSGYDPTGEYGTITDDVPDYLSALGKGVKDLRIGWTPDMGGNPVDPEVIQGAENAAKVFEELGAKVETVDFKPAAYTEVFWTFFDYFTVKGLDAARDDFDNHRDEMTDYFGLIWIVQPRFQLSVCGISSAISVHTVIT
;
A
#
# COMPACT_ATOMS: atom_id res chain seq x y z
N MET A 1 -3.45 -1.99 15.15
CA MET A 1 -2.65 -1.52 14.00
C MET A 1 -3.60 -1.19 12.87
N ASN A 2 -3.91 0.09 12.72
CA ASN A 2 -4.57 0.66 11.59
C ASN A 2 -3.52 0.88 10.50
N ASN A 3 -3.77 0.21 9.40
CA ASN A 3 -3.00 0.20 8.18
C ASN A 3 -3.69 1.01 7.08
N ALA A 4 -4.87 1.58 7.36
CA ALA A 4 -5.43 2.64 6.55
C ALA A 4 -4.76 3.97 6.93
N THR A 5 -4.28 4.69 5.92
CA THR A 5 -3.73 6.04 6.07
C THR A 5 -4.56 7.03 5.28
N SER A 6 -4.78 8.22 5.83
CA SER A 6 -5.49 9.30 5.14
C SER A 6 -4.51 10.09 4.28
N GLY A 7 -4.57 9.87 2.96
CA GLY A 7 -3.75 10.57 1.99
C GLY A 7 -4.57 11.57 1.16
N PRO A 8 -4.03 12.76 0.85
CA PRO A 8 -4.73 13.74 0.02
C PRO A 8 -4.70 13.35 -1.46
N LEU A 9 -5.85 13.40 -2.14
CA LEU A 9 -5.94 13.34 -3.60
C LEU A 9 -5.86 14.76 -4.16
N THR A 10 -4.81 15.06 -4.92
CA THR A 10 -4.53 16.41 -5.42
C THR A 10 -4.11 16.40 -6.88
N ARG A 11 -4.15 17.57 -7.53
CA ARG A 11 -3.76 17.71 -8.95
C ARG A 11 -2.26 17.86 -9.14
N THR A 12 -1.53 18.30 -8.12
CA THR A 12 -0.10 18.59 -8.23
C THR A 12 0.66 18.06 -7.01
N VAL A 13 1.92 17.70 -7.21
CA VAL A 13 2.82 17.25 -6.13
C VAL A 13 2.99 18.33 -5.06
N ARG A 14 2.96 19.62 -5.44
CA ARG A 14 3.00 20.74 -4.49
C ARG A 14 1.78 20.72 -3.56
N ASP A 15 0.58 20.60 -4.13
CA ASP A 15 -0.65 20.57 -3.33
C ASP A 15 -0.68 19.35 -2.40
N ALA A 16 -0.16 18.19 -2.85
CA ALA A 16 0.02 17.01 -1.99
C ALA A 16 0.95 17.32 -0.80
N GLY A 17 2.07 17.99 -1.04
CA GLY A 17 3.02 18.37 0.01
C GLY A 17 2.42 19.36 1.02
N GLU A 18 1.65 20.35 0.56
CA GLU A 18 0.96 21.30 1.44
C GLU A 18 -0.13 20.60 2.27
N ALA A 19 -0.92 19.73 1.65
CA ALA A 19 -1.96 18.98 2.35
C ALA A 19 -1.35 18.03 3.39
N LEU A 20 -0.27 17.31 3.05
CA LEU A 20 0.44 16.46 4.01
C LEU A 20 0.99 17.27 5.19
N LYS A 21 1.55 18.45 4.94
CA LYS A 21 2.03 19.33 6.02
C LYS A 21 0.95 19.70 7.04
N ILE A 22 -0.31 19.83 6.60
CA ILE A 22 -1.45 20.14 7.46
C ILE A 22 -1.94 18.88 8.20
N LEU A 23 -1.95 17.73 7.54
CA LEU A 23 -2.50 16.48 8.06
C LEU A 23 -1.51 15.72 8.95
N SER A 24 -0.21 15.89 8.72
CA SER A 24 0.84 15.18 9.44
C SER A 24 1.09 15.80 10.81
N GLY A 25 1.40 14.95 11.78
CA GLY A 25 1.67 15.33 13.15
C GLY A 25 1.40 14.17 14.09
N TYR A 26 2.04 14.19 15.25
CA TYR A 26 1.72 13.23 16.30
C TYR A 26 0.32 13.51 16.87
N ASP A 27 -0.54 12.50 16.85
CA ASP A 27 -1.84 12.51 17.51
C ASP A 27 -1.74 11.72 18.83
N PRO A 28 -1.98 12.34 20.00
CA PRO A 28 -2.00 11.65 21.29
C PRO A 28 -3.05 10.53 21.39
N THR A 29 -4.10 10.59 20.55
CA THR A 29 -5.13 9.56 20.43
C THR A 29 -4.81 8.53 19.34
N GLY A 30 -3.69 8.71 18.64
CA GLY A 30 -3.19 7.81 17.62
C GLY A 30 -2.81 6.44 18.17
N GLU A 31 -2.64 5.48 17.26
CA GLU A 31 -2.35 4.11 17.65
C GLU A 31 -0.95 3.91 18.25
N TYR A 32 -0.79 2.81 18.99
CA TYR A 32 0.51 2.39 19.51
C TYR A 32 1.51 2.18 18.36
N GLY A 33 2.69 2.80 18.47
CA GLY A 33 3.73 2.77 17.43
C GLY A 33 3.70 3.97 16.47
N THR A 34 2.81 4.95 16.68
CA THR A 34 2.84 6.21 15.92
C THR A 34 4.17 6.93 16.15
N ILE A 35 4.77 7.43 15.06
CA ILE A 35 6.01 8.20 15.11
C ILE A 35 5.77 9.51 15.87
N THR A 36 6.71 9.87 16.76
CA THR A 36 6.64 11.08 17.59
C THR A 36 7.61 12.17 17.13
N ASP A 37 8.35 11.92 16.06
CA ASP A 37 9.28 12.88 15.45
C ASP A 37 8.53 14.09 14.87
N ASP A 38 9.24 15.21 14.77
CA ASP A 38 8.73 16.42 14.14
C ASP A 38 8.35 16.17 12.68
N VAL A 39 7.28 16.83 12.22
CA VAL A 39 6.84 16.76 10.84
C VAL A 39 7.91 17.37 9.92
N PRO A 40 8.46 16.61 8.96
CA PRO A 40 9.49 17.12 8.07
C PRO A 40 8.90 18.15 7.10
N ASP A 41 9.75 19.06 6.60
CA ASP A 41 9.34 19.99 5.54
C ASP A 41 9.23 19.25 4.19
N TYR A 42 8.03 18.77 3.87
CA TYR A 42 7.72 18.08 2.62
C TYR A 42 7.97 18.92 1.36
N LEU A 43 8.00 20.25 1.47
CA LEU A 43 8.18 21.14 0.33
C LEU A 43 9.65 21.44 0.06
N SER A 44 10.53 21.16 1.02
CA SER A 44 11.96 21.48 0.93
C SER A 44 12.66 20.84 -0.27
N ALA A 45 12.13 19.74 -0.82
CA ALA A 45 12.69 19.06 -1.99
C ALA A 45 12.11 19.55 -3.33
N LEU A 46 11.00 20.31 -3.32
CA LEU A 46 10.36 20.78 -4.55
C LEU A 46 11.30 21.65 -5.36
N GLY A 47 11.38 21.39 -6.66
CA GLY A 47 12.21 22.16 -7.60
C GLY A 47 13.71 21.83 -7.58
N LYS A 48 14.18 20.97 -6.66
CA LYS A 48 15.59 20.50 -6.66
C LYS A 48 15.91 19.56 -7.82
N GLY A 49 14.89 19.05 -8.51
CA GLY A 49 15.04 18.06 -9.58
C GLY A 49 15.39 16.68 -9.04
N VAL A 50 15.75 15.78 -9.95
CA VAL A 50 16.01 14.35 -9.67
C VAL A 50 17.43 13.91 -10.04
N LYS A 51 18.29 14.86 -10.37
CA LYS A 51 19.66 14.60 -10.80
C LYS A 51 20.40 13.79 -9.73
N ASP A 52 21.14 12.78 -10.17
CA ASP A 52 21.95 11.87 -9.35
C ASP A 52 21.16 10.94 -8.41
N LEU A 53 19.81 11.00 -8.37
CA LEU A 53 19.00 10.00 -7.68
C LEU A 53 19.16 8.63 -8.33
N ARG A 54 19.18 7.57 -7.52
CA ARG A 54 19.20 6.18 -8.00
C ARG A 54 17.80 5.59 -7.90
N ILE A 55 17.26 5.13 -9.01
CA ILE A 55 15.90 4.59 -9.10
C ILE A 55 15.99 3.14 -9.59
N GLY A 56 15.50 2.20 -8.78
CA GLY A 56 15.32 0.81 -9.21
C GLY A 56 13.98 0.67 -9.93
N TRP A 57 14.01 0.24 -11.18
CA TRP A 57 12.80 -0.03 -11.99
C TRP A 57 12.61 -1.53 -12.16
N THR A 58 11.40 -2.03 -11.89
CA THR A 58 11.02 -3.42 -12.20
C THR A 58 9.63 -3.41 -12.85
N PRO A 59 9.47 -3.96 -14.06
CA PRO A 59 8.20 -3.90 -14.79
C PRO A 59 7.13 -4.85 -14.23
N ASP A 60 7.56 -5.92 -13.55
CA ASP A 60 6.70 -7.03 -13.17
C ASP A 60 6.96 -7.57 -11.74
N MET A 61 7.86 -6.95 -10.98
CA MET A 61 8.23 -7.40 -9.63
C MET A 61 8.54 -8.91 -9.56
N GLY A 62 9.25 -9.44 -10.56
CA GLY A 62 9.65 -10.85 -10.58
C GLY A 62 8.71 -11.77 -11.36
N GLY A 63 8.07 -11.24 -12.41
CA GLY A 63 7.23 -12.01 -13.33
C GLY A 63 5.72 -11.99 -13.04
N ASN A 64 5.23 -11.02 -12.27
CA ASN A 64 3.78 -10.85 -12.08
C ASN A 64 3.11 -10.40 -13.40
N PRO A 65 1.85 -10.81 -13.64
CA PRO A 65 1.12 -10.36 -14.80
C PRO A 65 0.79 -8.86 -14.68
N VAL A 66 1.32 -8.06 -15.60
CA VAL A 66 1.02 -6.63 -15.74
C VAL A 66 0.60 -6.38 -17.18
N ASP A 67 -0.42 -5.53 -17.35
CA ASP A 67 -0.89 -5.16 -18.70
C ASP A 67 0.25 -4.47 -19.49
N PRO A 68 0.50 -4.87 -20.74
CA PRO A 68 1.54 -4.25 -21.58
C PRO A 68 1.41 -2.73 -21.72
N GLU A 69 0.20 -2.17 -21.74
CA GLU A 69 0.00 -0.71 -21.82
C GLU A 69 0.50 -0.01 -20.55
N VAL A 70 0.28 -0.62 -19.39
CA VAL A 70 0.76 -0.12 -18.09
C VAL A 70 2.29 -0.17 -18.02
N ILE A 71 2.89 -1.29 -18.46
CA ILE A 71 4.35 -1.43 -18.55
C ILE A 71 4.91 -0.31 -19.44
N GLN A 72 4.33 -0.14 -20.63
CA GLN A 72 4.82 0.85 -21.58
C GLN A 72 4.72 2.29 -21.03
N GLY A 73 3.63 2.61 -20.35
CA GLY A 73 3.43 3.92 -19.71
C GLY A 73 4.44 4.18 -18.59
N ALA A 74 4.67 3.19 -17.72
CA ALA A 74 5.61 3.29 -16.62
C ALA A 74 7.08 3.34 -17.11
N GLU A 75 7.43 2.58 -18.14
CA GLU A 75 8.75 2.64 -18.78
C GLU A 75 9.03 4.01 -19.41
N ASN A 76 8.03 4.62 -20.05
CA ASN A 76 8.17 5.98 -20.59
C ASN A 76 8.40 6.99 -19.48
N ALA A 77 7.70 6.87 -18.35
CA ALA A 77 7.94 7.71 -17.19
C ALA A 77 9.35 7.50 -16.60
N ALA A 78 9.82 6.25 -16.52
CA ALA A 78 11.17 5.93 -16.06
C ALA A 78 12.25 6.60 -16.94
N LYS A 79 12.10 6.57 -18.27
CA LYS A 79 13.01 7.26 -19.21
C LYS A 79 13.06 8.78 -19.00
N VAL A 80 11.92 9.41 -18.69
CA VAL A 80 11.88 10.84 -18.36
C VAL A 80 12.76 11.14 -17.14
N PHE A 81 12.80 10.26 -16.13
CA PHE A 81 13.71 10.44 -15.00
C PHE A 81 15.18 10.35 -15.41
N GLU A 82 15.55 9.44 -16.32
CA GLU A 82 16.90 9.35 -16.89
C GLU A 82 17.29 10.64 -17.62
N GLU A 83 16.40 11.16 -18.47
CA GLU A 83 16.60 12.42 -19.21
C GLU A 83 16.81 13.62 -18.28
N LEU A 84 16.17 13.61 -17.10
CA LEU A 84 16.33 14.61 -16.06
C LEU A 84 17.59 14.40 -15.18
N GLY A 85 18.40 13.39 -15.50
CA GLY A 85 19.70 13.13 -14.87
C GLY A 85 19.66 12.17 -13.67
N ALA A 86 18.56 11.47 -13.43
CA ALA A 86 18.54 10.34 -12.50
C ALA A 86 19.25 9.12 -13.11
N LYS A 87 19.72 8.22 -12.25
CA LYS A 87 20.29 6.92 -12.61
C LYS A 87 19.21 5.87 -12.42
N VAL A 88 18.56 5.48 -13.51
CA VAL A 88 17.54 4.43 -13.48
C VAL A 88 18.20 3.11 -13.84
N GLU A 89 18.03 2.10 -13.00
CA GLU A 89 18.56 0.75 -13.21
C GLU A 89 17.39 -0.24 -13.21
N THR A 90 17.27 -1.05 -14.26
CA THR A 90 16.32 -2.16 -14.25
C THR A 90 16.82 -3.22 -13.28
N VAL A 91 16.01 -3.53 -12.27
CA VAL A 91 16.32 -4.48 -11.20
C VAL A 91 15.47 -5.73 -11.33
N ASP A 92 16.12 -6.89 -11.22
CA ASP A 92 15.44 -8.17 -11.05
C ASP A 92 15.03 -8.32 -9.57
N PHE A 93 14.00 -7.58 -9.18
CA PHE A 93 13.47 -7.59 -7.83
C PHE A 93 12.40 -8.68 -7.68
N LYS A 94 12.77 -9.77 -7.01
CA LYS A 94 11.91 -10.94 -6.75
C LYS A 94 11.66 -11.08 -5.24
N PRO A 95 10.67 -10.34 -4.68
CA PRO A 95 10.35 -10.49 -3.27
C PRO A 95 9.89 -11.93 -2.98
N ALA A 96 10.55 -12.57 -2.00
CA ALA A 96 10.17 -13.91 -1.58
C ALA A 96 8.74 -13.89 -1.03
N ALA A 97 7.97 -14.92 -1.37
CA ALA A 97 6.62 -15.13 -0.85
C ALA A 97 5.64 -13.96 -1.09
N TYR A 98 5.80 -13.19 -2.18
CA TYR A 98 4.92 -12.06 -2.50
C TYR A 98 3.44 -12.46 -2.50
N THR A 99 3.13 -13.61 -3.09
CA THR A 99 1.77 -14.16 -3.16
C THR A 99 1.23 -14.43 -1.76
N GLU A 100 2.00 -15.09 -0.90
CA GLU A 100 1.62 -15.38 0.48
C GLU A 100 1.47 -14.10 1.30
N VAL A 101 2.37 -13.13 1.15
CA VAL A 101 2.29 -11.82 1.81
C VAL A 101 1.04 -11.08 1.38
N PHE A 102 0.77 -11.01 0.07
CA PHE A 102 -0.42 -10.36 -0.47
C PHE A 102 -1.70 -11.03 0.06
N TRP A 103 -1.80 -12.35 -0.01
CA TRP A 103 -2.99 -13.06 0.48
C TRP A 103 -3.17 -12.94 1.98
N THR A 104 -2.09 -12.99 2.75
CA THR A 104 -2.20 -12.79 4.19
C THR A 104 -2.67 -11.37 4.51
N PHE A 105 -2.11 -10.37 3.84
CA PHE A 105 -2.54 -8.99 3.99
C PHE A 105 -4.02 -8.85 3.63
N PHE A 106 -4.44 -9.41 2.50
CA PHE A 106 -5.83 -9.40 2.06
C PHE A 106 -6.77 -10.09 3.05
N ASP A 107 -6.39 -11.27 3.57
CA ASP A 107 -7.16 -12.00 4.58
C ASP A 107 -7.29 -11.18 5.88
N TYR A 108 -6.21 -10.52 6.32
CA TYR A 108 -6.25 -9.62 7.48
C TYR A 108 -7.28 -8.47 7.28
N PHE A 109 -7.26 -7.81 6.11
CA PHE A 109 -8.20 -6.72 5.83
C PHE A 109 -9.64 -7.19 5.76
N THR A 110 -9.89 -8.32 5.11
CA THR A 110 -11.25 -8.85 4.95
C THR A 110 -11.83 -9.33 6.28
N VAL A 111 -11.06 -10.01 7.11
CA VAL A 111 -11.50 -10.41 8.46
C VAL A 111 -11.80 -9.19 9.32
N LYS A 112 -10.91 -8.18 9.33
CA LYS A 112 -11.13 -6.94 10.08
C LYS A 112 -12.37 -6.18 9.60
N GLY A 113 -12.56 -6.09 8.28
CA GLY A 113 -13.73 -5.45 7.67
C GLY A 113 -15.03 -6.17 8.01
N LEU A 114 -15.04 -7.51 7.97
CA LEU A 114 -16.20 -8.31 8.33
C LEU A 114 -16.52 -8.19 9.82
N ASP A 115 -15.52 -8.23 10.70
CA ASP A 115 -15.74 -8.06 12.14
C ASP A 115 -16.40 -6.70 12.45
N ALA A 116 -15.94 -5.63 11.81
CA ALA A 116 -16.51 -4.30 11.97
C ALA A 116 -17.95 -4.18 11.42
N ALA A 117 -18.29 -4.93 10.37
CA ALA A 117 -19.61 -4.92 9.73
C ALA A 117 -20.45 -6.16 10.05
N ARG A 118 -20.12 -6.89 11.14
CA ARG A 118 -20.68 -8.21 11.40
C ARG A 118 -22.19 -8.17 11.63
N ASP A 119 -22.67 -7.18 12.36
CA ASP A 119 -24.09 -7.02 12.64
C ASP A 119 -24.91 -6.76 11.36
N ASP A 120 -24.42 -5.88 10.50
CA ASP A 120 -25.01 -5.61 9.18
C ASP A 120 -24.98 -6.86 8.29
N PHE A 121 -23.89 -7.63 8.35
CA PHE A 121 -23.77 -8.87 7.60
C PHE A 121 -24.73 -9.96 8.09
N ASP A 122 -24.94 -10.07 9.40
CA ASP A 122 -25.78 -11.10 10.00
C ASP A 122 -27.28 -10.74 9.89
N ASN A 123 -27.63 -9.44 9.95
CA ASN A 123 -29.02 -8.98 10.08
C ASN A 123 -29.56 -8.17 8.88
N HIS A 124 -28.71 -7.56 8.05
CA HIS A 124 -29.10 -6.66 6.95
C HIS A 124 -28.39 -7.01 5.63
N ARG A 125 -28.08 -8.30 5.43
CA ARG A 125 -27.27 -8.78 4.30
C ARG A 125 -27.85 -8.43 2.94
N ASP A 126 -29.17 -8.41 2.84
CA ASP A 126 -29.94 -8.08 1.62
C ASP A 126 -29.88 -6.60 1.25
N GLU A 127 -29.52 -5.73 2.20
CA GLU A 127 -29.27 -4.31 1.97
C GLU A 127 -27.81 -4.03 1.54
N MET A 128 -26.91 -5.00 1.72
CA MET A 128 -25.51 -4.87 1.34
C MET A 128 -25.33 -5.13 -0.16
N THR A 129 -24.29 -4.51 -0.73
CA THR A 129 -23.94 -4.80 -2.13
C THR A 129 -23.55 -6.26 -2.31
N ASP A 130 -23.87 -6.84 -3.47
CA ASP A 130 -23.45 -8.20 -3.83
C ASP A 130 -21.93 -8.39 -3.75
N TYR A 131 -21.14 -7.31 -3.82
CA TYR A 131 -19.68 -7.36 -3.62
C TYR A 131 -19.29 -7.86 -2.22
N PHE A 132 -20.07 -7.51 -1.20
CA PHE A 132 -19.94 -8.03 0.17
C PHE A 132 -20.44 -9.49 0.28
N GLY A 133 -21.28 -9.94 -0.66
CA GLY A 133 -21.73 -11.33 -0.79
C GLY A 133 -20.81 -12.22 -1.65
N LEU A 134 -20.07 -11.63 -2.59
CA LEU A 134 -19.02 -12.25 -3.44
C LEU A 134 -17.75 -12.59 -2.66
N ILE A 135 -17.74 -12.28 -1.38
CA ILE A 135 -16.80 -12.68 -0.32
C ILE A 135 -16.76 -14.21 -0.09
N TRP A 136 -17.04 -15.02 -1.12
CA TRP A 136 -16.58 -16.40 -1.25
C TRP A 136 -15.05 -16.55 -1.14
N ILE A 137 -14.28 -15.46 -1.08
CA ILE A 137 -12.88 -15.45 -0.63
C ILE A 137 -12.77 -15.58 0.90
N VAL A 138 -13.72 -15.03 1.66
CA VAL A 138 -13.70 -14.98 3.13
C VAL A 138 -14.32 -16.25 3.71
N GLN A 139 -15.46 -16.73 3.21
CA GLN A 139 -16.15 -17.87 3.84
C GLN A 139 -15.34 -19.19 3.90
N PRO A 140 -14.62 -19.63 2.84
CA PRO A 140 -13.78 -20.83 2.90
C PRO A 140 -12.48 -20.62 3.69
N ARG A 141 -11.96 -19.38 3.79
CA ARG A 141 -10.67 -19.08 4.44
C ARG A 141 -10.80 -18.61 5.89
N PHE A 142 -11.98 -18.20 6.34
CA PHE A 142 -12.22 -17.86 7.75
C PHE A 142 -11.92 -19.06 8.67
N GLN A 143 -12.22 -20.28 8.21
CA GLN A 143 -11.88 -21.53 8.90
C GLN A 143 -10.36 -21.81 8.98
N LEU A 144 -9.56 -21.21 8.10
CA LEU A 144 -8.09 -21.37 8.02
C LEU A 144 -7.32 -20.20 8.69
N SER A 145 -7.96 -19.06 8.93
CA SER A 145 -7.30 -17.77 9.18
C SER A 145 -6.69 -17.60 10.58
N VAL A 146 -7.31 -18.13 11.64
CA VAL A 146 -6.82 -17.90 13.02
C VAL A 146 -5.40 -18.47 13.23
N CYS A 147 -5.04 -19.55 12.54
CA CYS A 147 -3.69 -20.12 12.59
C CYS A 147 -2.70 -19.44 11.62
N GLY A 148 -3.19 -18.94 10.47
CA GLY A 148 -2.38 -18.28 9.44
C GLY A 148 -1.97 -16.83 9.76
N ILE A 149 -2.78 -16.09 10.52
CA ILE A 149 -2.45 -14.71 10.91
C ILE A 149 -1.24 -14.68 11.86
N SER A 150 -1.11 -15.66 12.77
CA SER A 150 -0.01 -15.72 13.74
C SER A 150 1.35 -15.95 13.08
N SER A 151 1.42 -16.72 11.98
CA SER A 151 2.67 -16.98 11.27
C SER A 151 3.10 -15.79 10.40
N ALA A 152 2.15 -15.00 9.89
CA ALA A 152 2.45 -13.91 8.97
C ALA A 152 2.90 -12.60 9.63
N ILE A 153 2.47 -12.32 10.87
CA ILE A 153 3.05 -11.22 11.67
C ILE A 153 4.56 -11.40 11.84
N SER A 154 5.02 -12.65 11.91
CA SER A 154 6.45 -12.97 12.01
C SER A 154 7.23 -12.67 10.72
N VAL A 155 6.58 -12.70 9.54
CA VAL A 155 7.20 -12.36 8.24
C VAL A 155 7.33 -10.85 8.07
N HIS A 156 6.34 -10.07 8.56
CA HIS A 156 6.37 -8.61 8.47
C HIS A 156 7.59 -8.00 9.21
N THR A 157 8.01 -8.62 10.31
CA THR A 157 9.15 -8.17 11.13
C THR A 157 10.50 -8.39 10.43
N VAL A 158 10.59 -9.26 9.43
CA VAL A 158 11.85 -9.56 8.72
C VAL A 158 12.12 -8.56 7.58
N ILE A 159 11.10 -7.76 7.19
CA ILE A 159 11.19 -6.79 6.09
C ILE A 159 11.48 -5.36 6.60
N THR A 160 11.58 -5.16 7.92
CA THR A 160 11.87 -3.84 8.52
C THR A 160 13.31 -3.74 9.02
#